data_AF-A0A5J5BZH6-F1
#
_entry.id   AF-A0A5J5BZH6-F1
#
_cell.length_a   1.000
_cell.length_b   1.000
_cell.length_c   1.000
_cell.angle_alpha   90.00
_cell.angle_beta   90.00
_cell.angle_gamma   90.00
#
_symmetry.space_group_name_H-M   'P 1'
#
loop_
_entity.id
_entity.type
_entity.pdbx_description
1 polymer ?
#
loop_
_entity_poly.entity_id
_entity_poly.type
_entity_poly.pdbx_seq_one_letter_code
_entity_poly.pdbx_strand_id
1 'polypeptide(L)'
;MKLHLASFFLLVFVREIFAVKQHGPSYDQNYNIAYGGDHVFPQHQGRDVQLSLDKSSGSGIQSKLSYSTGFFHLRIKLPGNDSGGVVTAFYMTSHKGDELDFEFLG
;
A
#
# COMPACT_ATOMS: atom_id res chain seq x y z
N MET A 1 4.04 -10.98 49.59
CA MET A 1 3.21 -11.56 48.51
C MET A 1 2.28 -10.55 47.82
N LYS A 2 1.57 -9.67 48.55
CA LYS A 2 0.60 -8.72 47.95
C LYS A 2 1.21 -7.60 47.08
N LEU A 3 2.39 -7.09 47.41
CA LEU A 3 3.04 -5.99 46.66
C LEU A 3 3.59 -6.42 45.29
N HIS A 4 4.16 -7.63 45.20
CA HIS A 4 4.63 -8.18 43.92
C HIS A 4 3.50 -8.45 42.94
N LEU A 5 2.33 -8.83 43.45
CA LEU A 5 1.15 -9.08 42.62
C LEU A 5 0.63 -7.76 41.99
N ALA A 6 0.56 -6.68 42.77
CA ALA A 6 0.14 -5.37 42.26
C ALA A 6 1.11 -4.79 41.21
N SER A 7 2.43 -4.95 41.43
CA SER A 7 3.45 -4.54 40.46
C SER A 7 3.38 -5.36 39.17
N PHE A 8 3.09 -6.66 39.27
CA PHE A 8 2.87 -7.52 38.10
C PHE A 8 1.64 -7.10 37.30
N PHE A 9 0.51 -6.84 37.95
CA PHE A 9 -0.69 -6.34 37.28
C PHE A 9 -0.48 -4.96 36.64
N LEU A 10 0.25 -4.05 37.31
CA LEU A 10 0.61 -2.75 36.76
C LEU A 10 1.50 -2.88 35.52
N LEU A 11 2.50 -3.77 35.54
CA LEU A 11 3.37 -4.04 34.39
C LEU A 11 2.60 -4.64 33.20
N VAL A 12 1.64 -5.51 33.44
CA VAL A 12 0.76 -6.07 32.39
C VAL A 12 -0.14 -4.96 31.80
N PHE A 13 -0.76 -4.13 32.64
CA PHE A 13 -1.61 -3.02 32.17
C PHE A 13 -0.84 -1.97 31.37
N VAL A 14 0.39 -1.66 31.80
CA VAL A 14 1.28 -0.73 31.09
C VAL A 14 1.65 -1.29 29.70
N ARG A 15 1.88 -2.60 29.56
CA ARG A 15 2.15 -3.22 28.25
C ARG A 15 0.99 -3.13 27.27
N GLU A 16 -0.25 -3.27 27.74
CA GLU A 16 -1.45 -3.11 26.90
C GLU A 16 -1.64 -1.66 26.42
N ILE A 17 -1.33 -0.67 27.27
CA ILE A 17 -1.39 0.76 26.89
C ILE A 17 -0.32 1.10 25.84
N PHE A 18 0.88 0.50 25.93
CA PHE A 18 1.99 0.72 25.00
C PHE A 18 2.04 -0.28 23.83
N ALA A 19 1.03 -1.14 23.68
CA ALA A 19 0.84 -1.94 22.47
C ALA A 19 0.40 -1.02 21.33
N VAL A 20 1.32 -0.17 20.85
CA VAL A 20 1.18 0.55 19.61
C VAL A 20 0.99 -0.52 18.54
N LYS A 21 -0.22 -0.56 17.97
CA LYS A 21 -0.51 -1.36 16.79
C LYS A 21 0.52 -0.94 15.73
N GLN A 22 1.56 -1.73 15.51
CA GLN A 22 2.57 -1.42 14.51
C GLN A 22 1.85 -1.40 13.16
N HIS A 23 1.76 -0.23 12.56
CA HIS A 23 1.14 -0.04 11.27
C HIS A 23 2.17 -0.39 10.19
N GLY A 24 1.74 -1.04 9.12
CA GLY A 24 2.60 -1.28 7.96
C GLY A 24 3.15 0.04 7.38
N PRO A 25 4.23 -0.03 6.59
CA PRO A 25 4.85 1.16 6.02
C PRO A 25 3.84 1.93 5.15
N SER A 26 3.97 3.26 5.12
CA SER A 26 3.25 4.10 4.14
C SER A 26 3.73 3.79 2.73
N TYR A 27 2.85 3.90 1.72
CA TYR A 27 3.14 3.56 0.32
C TYR A 27 4.35 4.36 -0.20
N ASP A 28 4.45 5.62 0.21
CA ASP A 28 5.48 6.56 -0.21
C ASP A 28 6.86 6.22 0.36
N GLN A 29 7.01 5.23 1.24
CA GLN A 29 8.32 4.71 1.61
C GLN A 29 8.96 3.95 0.45
N ASN A 30 8.16 3.19 -0.30
CA ASN A 30 8.64 2.28 -1.35
C ASN A 30 8.31 2.74 -2.77
N TYR A 31 7.30 3.60 -2.94
CA TYR A 31 6.80 4.03 -4.23
C TYR A 31 6.83 5.55 -4.39
N ASN A 32 6.94 6.02 -5.63
CA ASN A 32 6.71 7.39 -6.05
C ASN A 32 5.53 7.46 -7.02
N ILE A 33 4.95 8.64 -7.18
CA ILE A 33 4.00 8.91 -8.26
C ILE A 33 4.76 8.84 -9.59
N ALA A 34 4.27 8.01 -10.52
CA ALA A 34 4.83 7.90 -11.86
C ALA A 34 4.19 8.94 -12.81
N TYR A 35 2.87 9.08 -12.74
CA TYR A 35 2.09 10.06 -13.51
C TYR A 35 0.72 10.31 -12.86
N GLY A 36 0.03 11.38 -13.29
CA GLY A 36 -1.32 11.73 -12.81
C GLY A 36 -1.36 12.09 -11.33
N GLY A 37 -0.46 12.95 -10.86
CA GLY A 37 -0.32 13.24 -9.42
C GLY A 37 -1.54 13.88 -8.77
N ASP A 38 -2.35 14.60 -9.54
CA ASP A 38 -3.67 15.11 -9.17
C ASP A 38 -4.75 14.03 -9.07
N HIS A 39 -4.46 12.81 -9.53
CA HIS A 39 -5.31 11.63 -9.52
C HIS A 39 -4.83 10.55 -8.53
N VAL A 40 -3.81 10.84 -7.70
CA VAL A 40 -3.27 9.96 -6.65
C VAL A 40 -3.63 10.51 -5.26
N PHE A 41 -4.39 9.74 -4.49
CA PHE A 41 -4.89 10.17 -3.18
C PHE A 41 -4.42 9.22 -2.06
N PRO A 42 -3.44 9.62 -1.25
CA PRO A 42 -3.04 8.87 -0.06
C PRO A 42 -4.21 8.80 0.94
N GLN A 43 -4.46 7.61 1.47
CA GLN A 43 -5.49 7.36 2.49
C GLN A 43 -4.87 6.71 3.72
N HIS A 44 -5.61 6.73 4.84
CA HIS A 44 -5.22 6.03 6.07
C HIS A 44 -3.78 6.36 6.55
N GLN A 45 -3.38 7.63 6.48
CA GLN A 45 -2.02 8.11 6.75
C GLN A 45 -0.96 7.55 5.78
N GLY A 46 -1.32 7.41 4.51
CA GLY A 46 -0.44 6.92 3.44
C GLY A 46 -0.30 5.41 3.37
N ARG A 47 -0.97 4.64 4.24
CA ARG A 47 -0.95 3.17 4.16
C ARG A 47 -1.62 2.63 2.91
N ASP A 48 -2.68 3.31 2.47
CA ASP A 48 -3.38 2.99 1.25
C ASP A 48 -3.21 4.16 0.28
N VAL A 49 -3.30 3.86 -1.00
CA VAL A 49 -3.28 4.85 -2.06
C VAL A 49 -4.43 4.55 -3.01
N GLN A 50 -5.25 5.56 -3.25
CA GLN A 50 -6.29 5.49 -4.26
C GLN A 50 -5.76 6.10 -5.55
N LEU A 51 -5.89 5.33 -6.63
CA LEU A 51 -5.68 5.79 -7.99
C LEU A 51 -7.04 6.08 -8.61
N SER A 52 -7.10 7.15 -9.40
CA SER A 52 -8.29 7.53 -10.15
C SER A 52 -7.97 7.70 -11.63
N LEU A 53 -9.03 7.60 -12.42
CA LEU A 53 -9.03 7.79 -13.87
C LEU A 53 -10.27 8.59 -14.22
N ASP A 54 -10.08 9.63 -15.01
CA ASP A 54 -11.16 10.32 -15.68
C ASP A 54 -10.79 10.64 -17.14
N LYS A 55 -11.56 11.50 -17.80
CA LYS A 55 -11.33 11.85 -19.21
C LYS A 55 -10.03 12.64 -19.44
N SER A 56 -9.48 13.25 -18.41
CA SER A 56 -8.27 14.08 -18.49
C SER A 56 -7.01 13.23 -18.35
N SER A 57 -6.98 12.26 -17.42
CA SER A 57 -5.82 11.41 -17.17
C SER A 57 -6.18 10.17 -16.34
N GLY A 58 -5.35 9.13 -16.46
CA GLY A 58 -5.21 8.11 -15.42
C GLY A 58 -4.18 8.49 -14.36
N SER A 59 -3.82 7.54 -13.51
CA SER A 59 -2.74 7.68 -12.54
C SER A 59 -1.97 6.39 -12.35
N GLY A 60 -0.73 6.51 -11.88
CA GLY A 60 0.12 5.36 -11.59
C GLY A 60 1.21 5.69 -10.58
N ILE A 61 1.62 4.66 -9.84
CA ILE A 61 2.78 4.70 -8.94
C ILE A 61 3.82 3.68 -9.39
N GLN A 62 5.09 3.96 -9.10
CA GLN A 62 6.21 3.08 -9.43
C GLN A 62 7.15 2.92 -8.25
N SER A 63 7.85 1.79 -8.16
CA SER A 63 8.82 1.59 -7.09
C SER A 63 9.97 2.59 -7.21
N LYS A 64 10.48 3.04 -6.06
CA LYS A 64 11.66 3.92 -6.00
C LYS A 64 12.94 3.22 -6.43
N LEU A 65 12.97 1.91 -6.22
CA LEU A 65 14.12 1.06 -6.49
C LEU A 65 13.78 0.05 -7.58
N SER A 66 14.83 -0.43 -8.24
CA SER A 66 14.78 -1.58 -9.13
C SER A 66 15.24 -2.83 -8.40
N TYR A 67 14.68 -3.97 -8.75
CA TYR A 67 14.94 -5.24 -8.07
C TYR A 67 15.30 -6.31 -9.09
N SER A 68 16.26 -7.18 -8.75
CA SER A 68 16.61 -8.35 -9.57
C SER A 68 15.76 -9.58 -9.23
N THR A 69 15.35 -9.70 -7.97
CA THR A 69 14.49 -10.76 -7.42
C THR A 69 13.75 -10.23 -6.20
N GLY A 70 12.65 -10.87 -5.80
CA GLY A 70 11.94 -10.49 -4.59
C GLY A 70 10.57 -11.13 -4.47
N PHE A 71 9.91 -10.84 -3.34
CA PHE A 71 8.49 -11.11 -3.14
C PHE A 71 7.73 -9.79 -3.16
N PHE A 72 6.93 -9.60 -4.21
CA PHE A 72 6.15 -8.37 -4.41
C PHE A 72 4.67 -8.69 -4.25
N HIS A 73 4.01 -7.96 -3.36
CA HIS A 73 2.59 -8.14 -3.13
C HIS A 73 1.91 -6.80 -2.85
N LEU A 74 0.68 -6.66 -3.36
CA LEU A 74 -0.19 -5.53 -3.11
C LEU A 74 -1.58 -6.05 -2.75
N ARG A 75 -2.26 -5.35 -1.84
CA ARG A 75 -3.69 -5.56 -1.59
C ARG A 75 -4.46 -4.57 -2.45
N ILE A 76 -5.16 -5.07 -3.45
CA ILE A 76 -5.85 -4.26 -4.45
C ILE A 76 -7.36 -4.38 -4.24
N LYS A 77 -8.05 -3.24 -4.23
CA LYS A 77 -9.51 -3.15 -4.33
C LYS A 77 -9.84 -2.51 -5.68
N LEU A 78 -10.57 -3.24 -6.52
CA LEU A 78 -10.98 -2.78 -7.84
C LEU A 78 -12.15 -1.77 -7.76
N PRO A 79 -12.37 -0.96 -8.82
CA PRO A 79 -13.55 -0.13 -8.94
C PRO A 79 -14.83 -0.92 -8.70
N GLY A 80 -15.79 -0.31 -7.98
CA GLY A 80 -17.06 -0.97 -7.63
C GLY A 80 -18.23 -0.65 -8.56
N ASN A 81 -18.02 0.22 -9.55
CA ASN A 81 -19.01 0.66 -10.53
C ASN A 81 -18.64 0.12 -11.92
N ASP A 82 -19.42 0.47 -12.95
CA ASP A 82 -19.08 0.18 -14.35
C ASP A 82 -17.65 0.68 -14.68
N SER A 83 -16.82 -0.27 -15.08
CA SER A 83 -15.40 -0.08 -15.40
C SER A 83 -15.08 -0.53 -16.82
N GLY A 84 -16.09 -0.65 -17.69
CA GLY A 84 -15.92 -1.12 -19.05
C GLY A 84 -14.84 -0.32 -19.80
N GLY A 85 -13.81 -1.03 -20.27
CA GLY A 85 -12.68 -0.42 -20.99
C GLY A 85 -11.61 0.20 -20.09
N VAL A 86 -11.71 0.05 -18.77
CA VAL A 86 -10.66 0.41 -17.81
C VAL A 86 -9.82 -0.81 -17.47
N VAL A 87 -8.51 -0.64 -17.41
CA VAL A 87 -7.57 -1.66 -16.94
C VAL A 87 -6.91 -1.17 -15.65
N THR A 88 -7.01 -1.96 -14.59
CA THR A 88 -6.16 -1.79 -13.39
C THR A 88 -5.00 -2.76 -13.50
N ALA A 89 -3.76 -2.25 -13.51
CA ALA A 89 -2.57 -3.08 -13.69
C ALA A 89 -1.65 -3.05 -12.45
N PHE A 90 -1.10 -4.21 -12.09
CA PHE A 90 0.05 -4.35 -11.21
C PHE A 90 1.10 -5.19 -11.92
N TYR A 91 2.24 -4.58 -12.24
CA TYR A 91 3.23 -5.18 -13.12
C TYR A 91 4.66 -4.90 -12.69
N MET A 92 5.58 -5.68 -13.26
CA MET A 92 7.02 -5.48 -13.17
C MET A 92 7.59 -5.50 -14.57
N THR A 93 8.45 -4.53 -14.88
CA THR A 93 9.13 -4.44 -16.15
C THR A 93 10.64 -4.24 -15.95
N SER A 94 11.44 -4.80 -16.84
CA SER A 94 12.88 -4.58 -16.88
C SER A 94 13.26 -3.61 -18.01
N HIS A 95 14.41 -2.95 -17.88
CA HIS A 95 14.97 -2.13 -18.96
C HIS A 95 15.26 -2.90 -20.26
N LYS A 96 15.26 -4.23 -20.22
CA LYS A 96 15.51 -5.11 -21.37
C LYS A 96 14.22 -5.54 -22.07
N GLY A 97 13.05 -5.18 -21.55
CA GLY A 97 11.75 -5.50 -22.14
C GLY A 97 11.10 -6.78 -21.58
N ASP A 98 11.68 -7.40 -20.57
CA ASP A 98 10.99 -8.47 -19.83
C ASP A 98 9.87 -7.86 -18.96
N GLU A 99 8.69 -8.48 -18.95
CA GLU A 99 7.51 -7.98 -18.24
C GLU A 99 6.70 -9.12 -17.59
N LEU A 100 6.08 -8.82 -16.45
CA LEU A 100 5.14 -9.69 -15.75
C LEU A 100 3.98 -8.86 -15.24
N ASP A 101 2.77 -9.20 -15.69
CA ASP A 101 1.57 -8.40 -15.48
C ASP A 101 0.47 -9.13 -14.72
N PHE A 102 -0.23 -8.36 -13.87
CA PHE A 102 -1.58 -8.66 -13.43
C PHE A 102 -2.49 -7.53 -13.91
N GLU A 103 -3.35 -7.84 -14.88
CA GLU A 103 -4.32 -6.91 -15.44
C GLU A 103 -5.74 -7.31 -15.04
N PHE A 104 -6.46 -6.38 -14.43
CA PHE A 104 -7.88 -6.52 -14.11
C PHE A 104 -8.68 -5.70 -15.10
N LEU A 105 -9.35 -6.40 -16.02
CA LEU A 105 -10.19 -5.81 -17.06
C LEU A 105 -11.58 -5.54 -16.47
N GLY A 106 -11.97 -4.27 -16.51
CA GLY A 106 -13.22 -3.77 -15.97
C GLY A 106 -14.44 -3.89 -16.88
#